data_AF-A0A2A5M8F6-F1
#
_entry.id   AF-A0A2A5M8F6-F1
#
_cell.length_a   1.000
_cell.length_b   1.000
_cell.length_c   1.000
_cell.angle_alpha   90.00
_cell.angle_beta   90.00
_cell.angle_gamma   90.00
#
_symmetry.space_group_name_H-M   'P 1'
#
loop_
_entity.id
_entity.type
_entity.pdbx_description
1 polymer ?
#
loop_
_entity_poly.entity_id
_entity_poly.type
_entity_poly.pdbx_seq_one_letter_code
_entity_poly.pdbx_strand_id
1 'polypeptide(L)'
;VDEWNNNPNIDALIIWSHWAKALGDDKALFIKDKNAVIYRAAEIAPTKKGLENKKALEFVDFIKSKEAQKVWKKYTWKEVK
;
A
#
# COMPACT_ATOMS: atom_id res chain seq x y z
N VAL A 1 2.72 13.87 1.46
CA VAL A 1 1.81 13.78 2.63
C VAL A 1 2.07 14.94 3.56
N ASP A 2 3.33 15.21 3.93
CA ASP A 2 3.64 16.34 4.81
C ASP A 2 3.19 17.70 4.24
N GLU A 3 3.42 17.94 2.95
CA GLU A 3 2.92 19.15 2.28
C GLU A 3 1.38 19.26 2.32
N TRP A 4 0.68 18.15 2.08
CA TRP A 4 -0.78 18.08 2.19
C TRP A 4 -1.26 18.42 3.61
N ASN A 5 -0.57 17.94 4.64
CA ASN A 5 -0.96 18.17 6.04
C ASN A 5 -0.73 19.63 6.48
N ASN A 6 0.21 20.34 5.85
CA ASN A 6 0.68 21.65 6.32
C ASN A 6 0.25 22.82 5.42
N ASN A 7 -0.22 22.55 4.21
CA ASN A 7 -0.58 23.58 3.24
C ASN A 7 -2.11 23.66 3.05
N PRO A 8 -2.78 24.68 3.62
CA PRO A 8 -4.24 24.81 3.51
C PRO A 8 -4.73 25.17 2.10
N ASN A 9 -3.84 25.47 1.15
CA ASN A 9 -4.20 25.79 -0.23
C ASN A 9 -4.28 24.56 -1.15
N ILE A 10 -4.09 23.34 -0.61
CA ILE A 10 -4.18 22.10 -1.39
C ILE A 10 -5.56 21.48 -1.18
N ASP A 11 -6.39 21.51 -2.21
CA ASP A 11 -7.76 21.02 -2.13
C ASP A 11 -7.88 19.50 -2.31
N ALA A 12 -6.96 18.88 -3.06
CA ALA A 12 -6.98 17.45 -3.35
C ALA A 12 -5.58 16.82 -3.44
N LEU A 13 -5.50 15.55 -3.06
CA LEU A 13 -4.28 14.73 -3.16
C LEU A 13 -4.56 13.43 -3.92
N ILE A 14 -3.86 13.23 -5.03
CA ILE A 14 -3.87 11.94 -5.75
C ILE A 14 -2.89 11.00 -5.06
N ILE A 15 -3.40 9.98 -4.39
CA ILE A 15 -2.59 9.03 -3.62
C ILE A 15 -3.19 7.63 -3.60
N TRP A 16 -2.38 6.66 -3.14
CA TRP A 16 -2.79 5.27 -2.99
C TRP A 16 -3.63 5.05 -1.73
N SER A 17 -4.64 4.18 -1.82
CA SER A 17 -5.59 3.95 -0.73
C SER A 17 -4.96 3.47 0.59
N HIS A 18 -3.78 2.84 0.55
CA HIS A 18 -3.10 2.39 1.78
C HIS A 18 -2.66 3.55 2.68
N TRP A 19 -2.60 4.77 2.14
CA TRP A 19 -2.36 5.99 2.91
C TRP A 19 -3.58 6.52 3.64
N ALA A 20 -4.82 6.08 3.31
CA ALA A 20 -6.03 6.59 3.96
C ALA A 20 -5.97 6.50 5.49
N LYS A 21 -5.52 5.34 6.00
CA LYS A 21 -5.33 5.14 7.45
C LYS A 21 -4.25 6.01 8.07
N ALA A 22 -3.19 6.30 7.33
CA ALA A 22 -2.10 7.15 7.81
C ALA A 22 -2.47 8.64 7.80
N LEU A 23 -3.34 9.03 6.86
CA LEU A 23 -3.86 10.40 6.74
C LEU A 23 -5.00 10.68 7.73
N GLY A 24 -5.61 9.63 8.29
CA GLY A 24 -6.74 9.74 9.21
C GLY A 24 -8.04 9.77 8.43
N ASP A 25 -8.87 8.72 8.62
CA ASP A 25 -10.18 8.60 7.97
C ASP A 25 -11.14 9.75 8.39
N ASP A 26 -10.79 10.48 9.46
CA ASP A 26 -11.47 11.66 10.00
C ASP A 26 -11.05 12.99 9.36
N LYS A 27 -9.91 13.03 8.66
CA LYS A 27 -9.30 14.27 8.14
C LYS A 27 -9.52 14.50 6.65
N ALA A 28 -9.73 13.43 5.88
CA ALA A 28 -9.89 13.52 4.44
C ALA A 28 -10.87 12.48 3.90
N LEU A 29 -11.76 12.91 3.01
CA LEU A 29 -12.65 12.00 2.29
C LEU A 29 -11.88 11.32 1.14
N PHE A 30 -11.73 10.00 1.20
CA PHE A 30 -11.11 9.24 0.12
C PHE A 30 -12.12 8.96 -1.01
N ILE A 31 -12.00 9.69 -2.12
CA ILE A 31 -12.89 9.54 -3.28
C ILE A 31 -12.26 8.57 -4.29
N LYS A 32 -13.06 7.59 -4.74
CA LYS A 32 -12.66 6.65 -5.79
C LYS A 32 -13.63 6.74 -6.97
N ASP A 33 -13.14 7.26 -8.08
CA ASP A 33 -13.83 7.16 -9.37
C ASP A 33 -13.57 5.78 -10.00
N LYS A 34 -14.64 5.02 -10.30
CA LYS A 34 -14.54 3.69 -10.90
C LYS A 34 -14.02 3.72 -12.33
N ASN A 35 -14.18 4.84 -13.04
CA ASN A 35 -13.81 5.00 -14.44
C ASN A 35 -12.37 5.52 -14.60
N ALA A 36 -11.84 6.20 -13.58
CA ALA A 36 -10.51 6.80 -13.61
C ALA A 36 -9.48 6.15 -12.67
N VAL A 37 -9.90 5.20 -11.82
CA VAL A 37 -8.98 4.55 -10.87
C VAL A 37 -7.91 3.72 -11.57
N ILE A 38 -6.66 3.92 -11.16
CA ILE A 38 -5.51 3.11 -11.57
C ILE A 38 -5.14 2.16 -10.43
N TYR A 39 -4.77 0.92 -10.79
CA TYR A 39 -4.23 -0.07 -9.86
C TYR A 39 -2.76 -0.34 -10.19
N ARG A 40 -1.93 -0.46 -9.15
CA ARG A 40 -0.53 -0.89 -9.25
C ARG A 40 -0.28 -2.01 -8.24
N ALA A 41 0.50 -3.00 -8.65
CA ALA A 41 0.92 -4.08 -7.77
C ALA A 41 2.03 -3.60 -6.81
N ALA A 42 2.07 -4.19 -5.61
CA ALA A 42 3.27 -4.17 -4.78
C ALA A 42 4.13 -5.37 -5.20
N GLU A 43 5.22 -5.10 -5.92
CA GLU A 43 6.12 -6.12 -6.42
C GLU A 43 7.23 -6.45 -5.42
N ILE A 44 7.71 -7.70 -5.47
CA ILE A 44 8.79 -8.19 -4.60
C ILE A 44 9.90 -8.72 -5.50
N ALA A 45 11.09 -8.14 -5.39
CA ALA A 45 12.27 -8.56 -6.13
C ALA A 45 13.47 -8.71 -5.18
N PRO A 46 13.82 -9.94 -4.76
CA PRO A 46 15.02 -10.15 -3.97
C PRO A 46 16.28 -9.75 -4.76
N THR A 47 17.24 -9.12 -4.07
CA THR A 47 18.57 -8.87 -4.65
C THR A 47 19.35 -10.19 -4.79
N LYS A 48 20.46 -10.19 -5.55
CA LYS A 48 21.34 -11.38 -5.68
C LYS A 48 21.73 -11.97 -4.32
N LYS A 49 22.16 -11.12 -3.37
CA LYS A 49 22.46 -11.53 -1.98
C LYS A 49 21.22 -12.06 -1.25
N GLY A 50 20.05 -11.48 -1.50
CA GLY A 50 18.79 -11.94 -0.92
C GLY A 50 18.39 -13.34 -1.38
N LEU A 51 18.69 -13.70 -2.62
CA LEU A 51 18.44 -15.05 -3.16
C LEU A 51 19.29 -16.13 -2.49
N GLU A 52 20.47 -15.78 -1.99
CA GLU A 52 21.34 -16.69 -1.24
C GLU A 52 21.01 -16.74 0.26
N ASN A 53 20.12 -15.85 0.74
CA ASN A 53 19.74 -15.76 2.15
C ASN A 53 18.41 -16.46 2.41
N LYS A 54 18.47 -17.63 3.05
CA LYS A 54 17.30 -18.43 3.42
C LYS A 54 16.24 -17.64 4.18
N LYS A 55 16.62 -16.80 5.15
CA LYS A 55 15.66 -16.01 5.93
C LYS A 55 14.95 -14.95 5.09
N ALA A 56 15.63 -14.39 4.10
CA ALA A 56 15.01 -13.44 3.19
C ALA A 56 13.94 -14.12 2.33
N LEU A 57 14.23 -15.32 1.83
CA LEU A 57 13.26 -16.12 1.07
C LEU A 57 12.07 -16.57 1.93
N GLU A 58 12.33 -17.05 3.16
CA GLU A 58 11.27 -17.39 4.13
C GLU A 58 10.35 -16.19 4.42
N PHE A 59 10.90 -14.98 4.51
CA PHE A 59 10.11 -13.76 4.68
C PHE A 59 9.28 -13.42 3.43
N VAL A 60 9.84 -13.61 2.23
CA VAL A 60 9.12 -13.43 0.96
C VAL A 60 7.94 -14.41 0.86
N ASP A 61 8.12 -15.65 1.31
CA ASP A 61 7.04 -16.63 1.34
C ASP A 61 6.00 -16.27 2.41
N PHE A 62 6.44 -15.80 3.58
CA PHE A 62 5.55 -15.32 4.62
C PHE A 62 4.66 -14.17 4.14
N ILE A 63 5.18 -13.15 3.45
CA ILE A 63 4.36 -12.02 2.99
C ILE A 63 3.31 -12.42 1.92
N LYS A 64 3.50 -13.55 1.25
CA LYS A 64 2.54 -14.17 0.32
C LYS A 64 1.51 -15.07 1.02
N SER A 65 1.72 -15.43 2.29
CA SER A 65 0.81 -16.27 3.06
C SER A 65 -0.56 -15.65 3.29
N LYS A 66 -1.57 -16.48 3.58
CA LYS A 66 -2.93 -16.02 3.91
C LYS A 66 -2.93 -15.11 5.14
N GLU A 67 -2.07 -15.39 6.11
CA GLU A 67 -1.91 -14.64 7.35
C GLU A 67 -1.44 -13.22 7.05
N ALA A 68 -0.40 -13.07 6.23
CA ALA A 68 0.07 -11.76 5.80
C ALA A 68 -0.98 -11.04 4.95
N GLN A 69 -1.66 -11.72 4.02
CA GLN A 69 -2.69 -11.10 3.18
C GLN A 69 -3.87 -10.51 3.98
N LYS A 70 -4.20 -11.07 5.16
CA LYS A 70 -5.15 -10.44 6.10
C LYS A 70 -4.66 -9.07 6.58
N VAL A 71 -3.36 -8.94 6.87
CA VAL A 71 -2.74 -7.66 7.24
C VAL A 71 -2.78 -6.68 6.06
N TRP A 72 -2.37 -7.12 4.86
CA TRP A 72 -2.43 -6.30 3.65
C TRP A 72 -3.85 -5.73 3.41
N LYS A 73 -4.88 -6.57 3.50
CA LYS A 73 -6.30 -6.17 3.38
C LYS A 73 -6.71 -5.12 4.42
N LYS A 74 -6.23 -5.22 5.66
CA LYS A 74 -6.47 -4.20 6.70
C LYS A 74 -5.96 -2.82 6.26
N TYR A 75 -4.94 -2.74 5.42
CA TYR A 75 -4.40 -1.50 4.88
C TYR A 75 -4.84 -1.24 3.44
N THR A 76 -6.02 -1.72 3.05
CA THR A 76 -6.69 -1.48 1.76
C THR A 76 -6.01 -2.10 0.54
N TRP A 77 -4.94 -2.85 0.72
CA TRP A 77 -4.34 -3.63 -0.36
C TRP A 77 -5.30 -4.75 -0.78
N LYS A 78 -5.20 -5.13 -2.05
CA LYS A 78 -6.03 -6.17 -2.66
C LYS A 78 -5.15 -7.34 -3.04
N GLU A 79 -5.67 -8.55 -2.83
CA GLU A 79 -5.07 -9.74 -3.43
C GLU A 79 -5.18 -9.62 -4.96
N VAL A 80 -4.08 -9.92 -5.63
CA VAL A 80 -4.07 -10.14 -7.07
C VAL A 80 -4.78 -11.47 -7.29
N LYS A 81 -5.82 -11.47 -8.13
CA LYS A 81 -6.53 -12.69 -8.54
C LYS A 81 -5.69 -13.50 -9.52
#